data_AF-A0A1V3X8R0-F1
#
_entry.id   AF-A0A1V3X8R0-F1
#
_cell.length_a   1.000
_cell.length_b   1.000
_cell.length_c   1.000
_cell.angle_alpha   90.00
_cell.angle_beta   90.00
_cell.angle_gamma   90.00
#
_symmetry.space_group_name_H-M   'P 1'
#
loop_
_entity.id
_entity.type
_entity.pdbx_description
1 polymer ?
#
loop_
_entity_poly.entity_id
_entity_poly.type
_entity_poly.pdbx_seq_one_letter_code
_entity_poly.pdbx_strand_id
1 'polypeptide(L)' 'MIYERWQALGGMNSVLGAPTSPEAEAAGAARYVTFAKGAMYWSPETGAQPVTGAIYDAWLR' A
#
# COMPACT_ATOMS: atom_id res chain seq x y z
N MET A 1 -8.91 6.77 -1.10
CA MET A 1 -7.51 7.27 -1.04
C MET A 1 -6.48 6.21 -1.42
N ILE A 2 -6.40 5.05 -0.75
CA ILE A 2 -5.46 3.98 -1.12
C ILE A 2 -5.78 3.43 -2.51
N TYR A 3 -7.05 3.09 -2.77
CA TYR A 3 -7.47 2.57 -4.08
C TYR A 3 -7.20 3.57 -5.22
N GLU A 4 -7.50 4.85 -5.02
CA GLU A 4 -7.25 5.91 -6.01
C GLU A 4 -5.75 6.07 -6.28
N ARG A 5 -4.92 6.02 -5.23
CA ARG A 5 -3.46 6.08 -5.38
C ARG A 5 -2.93 4.86 -6.12
N TRP A 6 -3.46 3.67 -5.83
CA TRP A 6 -3.11 2.43 -6.53
C TRP A 6 -3.52 2.50 -8.02
N GLN A 7 -4.70 3.01 -8.35
CA GLN A 7 -5.10 3.25 -9.73
C GLN A 7 -4.17 4.25 -10.43
N ALA A 8 -3.80 5.35 -9.76
CA ALA A 8 -2.87 6.34 -10.30
C ALA A 8 -1.46 5.78 -10.53
N LEU A 9 -1.06 4.72 -9.81
CA LEU A 9 0.20 4.00 -10.01
C LEU A 9 0.14 2.95 -11.15
N GLY A 10 -1.01 2.80 -11.83
CA GLY A 10 -1.20 1.84 -12.91
C GLY A 10 -1.99 0.58 -12.52
N GLY A 11 -2.60 0.56 -11.32
CA GLY A 11 -3.47 -0.52 -10.87
C GLY A 11 -2.77 -1.88 -10.87
N MET A 12 -3.34 -2.86 -11.58
CA MET A 12 -2.77 -4.21 -11.69
C MET A 12 -1.38 -4.23 -12.34
N ASN A 13 -1.08 -3.23 -13.18
CA ASN A 13 0.21 -3.07 -13.83
C ASN A 13 1.19 -2.24 -13.00
N SER A 14 0.79 -1.78 -11.82
CA SER A 14 1.66 -1.02 -10.93
C SER A 14 2.76 -1.88 -10.33
N VAL A 15 3.75 -1.22 -9.74
CA VAL A 15 4.82 -1.86 -8.95
C VAL A 15 4.30 -2.67 -7.76
N LEU A 16 3.07 -2.40 -7.30
CA LEU A 16 2.43 -3.12 -6.19
C LEU A 16 1.73 -4.41 -6.65
N GLY A 17 1.20 -4.43 -7.88
CA GLY A 17 0.40 -5.54 -8.39
C GLY A 17 -1.01 -5.61 -7.77
N ALA A 18 -1.55 -6.82 -7.69
CA ALA A 18 -2.91 -7.06 -7.19
C ALA A 18 -3.02 -6.87 -5.67
N PRO A 19 -4.11 -6.27 -5.16
CA PRO A 19 -4.37 -6.23 -3.72
C PRO A 19 -4.62 -7.64 -3.20
N THR A 20 -4.02 -7.95 -2.05
CA THR A 20 -4.13 -9.25 -1.38
C THR A 20 -4.93 -9.17 -0.08
N SER A 21 -5.21 -7.95 0.41
CA SER A 21 -6.08 -7.71 1.55
C SER A 21 -7.12 -6.61 1.26
N PRO A 22 -8.23 -6.57 2.02
CA PRO A 22 -9.02 -5.37 2.15
C PRO A 22 -8.23 -4.26 2.87
N GLU A 23 -8.75 -3.03 2.84
CA GLU A 23 -8.24 -1.93 3.65
C GLU A 23 -8.47 -2.23 5.14
N ALA A 24 -7.39 -2.21 5.92
CA ALA A 24 -7.40 -2.50 7.34
C ALA A 24 -6.82 -1.32 8.13
N GLU A 25 -7.18 -1.23 9.41
CA GLU A 25 -6.65 -0.19 10.31
C GLU A 25 -5.20 -0.50 10.68
N ALA A 26 -4.37 0.54 10.69
CA ALA A 26 -3.01 0.52 11.21
C ALA A 26 -2.95 1.34 12.52
N ALA A 27 -1.75 1.61 13.03
CA ALA A 27 -1.59 2.38 14.26
C ALA A 27 -2.25 3.77 14.16
N GLY A 28 -3.04 4.14 15.17
CA GLY A 28 -3.75 5.42 15.21
C GLY A 28 -4.85 5.52 14.16
N ALA A 29 -4.90 6.62 13.41
CA ALA A 29 -5.87 6.85 12.33
C ALA A 29 -5.38 6.34 10.96
N ALA A 30 -4.25 5.63 10.92
CA ALA A 30 -3.68 5.13 9.68
C ALA A 30 -4.44 3.90 9.18
N ARG A 31 -4.34 3.65 7.87
CA ARG A 31 -4.89 2.47 7.20
C ARG A 31 -3.89 1.88 6.25
N TYR A 32 -4.05 0.61 5.91
CA TYR A 32 -3.16 -0.03 4.95
C TYR A 32 -3.88 -1.09 4.11
N VAL A 33 -3.28 -1.39 2.97
CA VAL A 33 -3.62 -2.53 2.09
C VAL A 33 -2.33 -3.22 1.71
N THR A 34 -2.31 -4.55 1.78
CA THR A 34 -1.23 -5.34 1.21
C THR A 34 -1.53 -5.70 -0.24
N PHE A 35 -0.47 -5.78 -1.03
CA PHE A 35 -0.48 -6.14 -2.44
C PHE A 35 0.52 -7.25 -2.70
N ALA A 36 0.43 -7.88 -3.86
CA ALA A 36 1.28 -9.00 -4.25
C ALA A 36 2.79 -8.68 -4.20
N LYS A 37 3.18 -7.42 -4.43
CA LYS A 37 4.58 -6.96 -4.51
C LYS A 37 4.89 -5.78 -3.59
N GLY A 38 4.03 -5.51 -2.60
CA GLY A 38 4.22 -4.39 -1.69
C GLY A 38 3.06 -4.18 -0.74
N ALA A 39 3.10 -3.06 -0.02
CA ALA A 39 1.98 -2.57 0.78
C ALA A 39 1.76 -1.09 0.47
N MET A 40 0.58 -0.58 0.77
CA MET A 40 0.33 0.86 0.77
C MET A 40 -0.24 1.26 2.11
N TYR A 41 0.37 2.27 2.72
CA TYR A 41 -0.09 2.87 3.97
C TYR A 41 -0.66 4.24 3.69
N TRP A 42 -1.72 4.60 4.40
CA TRP A 42 -2.35 5.89 4.36
C TRP A 42 -2.51 6.45 5.76
N SER A 43 -2.32 7.76 5.90
CA SER A 43 -2.67 8.52 7.10
C SER A 43 -3.24 9.88 6.68
N PRO A 44 -4.01 10.56 7.55
CA PRO A 44 -4.49 11.90 7.27
C PRO A 44 -3.35 12.92 7.09
N GLU A 45 -2.18 12.68 7.66
CA GLU A 45 -1.03 13.60 7.62
C GLU A 45 -0.21 13.47 6.32
N THR A 46 -0.01 12.25 5.82
CA THR A 46 0.91 11.99 4.69
C THR A 46 0.22 11.51 3.42
N GLY A 47 -1.07 11.19 3.49
CA GLY A 47 -1.77 10.51 2.42
C GLY A 47 -1.22 9.10 2.16
N ALA A 48 -1.51 8.58 0.97
CA ALA A 48 -1.22 7.19 0.60
C ALA A 48 0.20 7.04 0.03
N GLN A 49 1.03 6.26 0.73
CA GLN A 49 2.44 6.01 0.44
C GLN A 49 2.67 4.52 0.15
N PRO A 50 3.27 4.17 -1.01
CA PRO A 50 3.61 2.80 -1.34
C PRO A 50 4.91 2.36 -0.66
N VAL A 51 4.93 1.13 -0.16
CA VAL A 51 6.09 0.41 0.36
C VAL A 51 6.35 -0.75 -0.60
N THR A 52 7.46 -0.69 -1.35
CA THR A 52 7.77 -1.64 -2.43
C THR A 52 9.26 -1.95 -2.50
N GLY A 53 9.62 -2.98 -3.26
CA GLY A 53 11.00 -3.38 -3.52
C GLY A 53 11.74 -3.75 -2.23
N ALA A 54 13.02 -3.36 -2.15
CA ALA A 54 13.89 -3.74 -1.02
C ALA A 54 13.37 -3.30 0.35
N ILE A 55 12.59 -2.21 0.43
CA ILE A 55 11.97 -1.76 1.68
C ILE A 55 10.88 -2.75 2.11
N TYR A 56 10.07 -3.21 1.16
CA TYR A 56 9.04 -4.19 1.44
C TYR A 56 9.65 -5.57 1.75
N ASP A 57 10.70 -5.97 1.04
CA ASP A 57 11.42 -7.21 1.31
C ASP A 57 12.04 -7.20 2.72
N ALA A 58 12.56 -6.05 3.16
CA ALA A 58 13.07 -5.88 4.52
C ALA A 58 11.95 -5.88 5.57
N TRP A 59 10.77 -5.35 5.23
CA TRP A 59 9.58 -5.36 6.12
C TRP A 59 8.99 -6.76 6.32
N LEU A 60 9.14 -7.66 5.33
CA LEU A 60 8.69 -9.06 5.42
C LEU A 60 9.61 -9.97 6.26
N ARG A 61 10.80 -9.49 6.63
CA ARG A 61 11.75 -10.22 7.47
C ARG A 61 11.53 -9.96 8.94
#